data_AF-A0A4Z1KED6-F1
#
_entry.id   AF-A0A4Z1KED6-F1
#
_cell.length_a   1.000
_cell.length_b   1.000
_cell.length_c   1.000
_cell.angle_alpha   90.00
_cell.angle_beta   90.00
_cell.angle_gamma   90.00
#
_symmetry.space_group_name_H-M   'P 1'
#
loop_
_entity.id
_entity.type
_entity.pdbx_description
1 polymer ?
#
loop_
_entity_poly.entity_id
_entity_poly.type
_entity_poly.pdbx_seq_one_letter_code
_entity_poly.pdbx_strand_id
1 'polypeptide(L)'
;MQQQMQQMQQQTHQQINELDRKLQKGFDDIHQRTTILNINSIARTQNFMISFADRQLSVLVDFNTAEEIPDFPSTASIIPRMSSAAVNRMEMLNKGVQE
;
A
#
# COMPACT_ATOMS: atom_id res chain seq x y z
N MET A 1 -20.58 40.05 24.17
CA MET A 1 -20.55 39.76 22.71
C MET A 1 -19.14 39.69 22.13
N GLN A 2 -18.23 40.65 22.34
CA GLN A 2 -16.87 40.59 21.76
C GLN A 2 -16.03 39.38 22.21
N GLN A 3 -16.03 39.02 23.50
CA GLN A 3 -15.31 37.82 23.98
C GLN A 3 -15.85 36.51 23.39
N GLN A 4 -17.17 36.42 23.21
CA GLN A 4 -17.82 35.24 22.63
C GLN A 4 -17.47 35.08 21.15
N MET A 5 -17.34 36.19 20.42
CA MET A 5 -16.85 36.20 19.03
C MET A 5 -15.39 35.74 18.93
N GLN A 6 -14.52 36.17 19.86
CA GLN A 6 -13.11 35.75 19.87
C GLN A 6 -12.96 34.26 20.15
N GLN A 7 -13.73 33.72 21.11
CA GLN A 7 -13.73 32.28 21.39
C GLN A 7 -14.24 31.47 20.19
N MET A 8 -15.31 31.93 19.55
CA MET A 8 -15.84 31.29 18.34
C MET A 8 -14.81 31.29 17.22
N GLN A 9 -14.12 32.42 16.99
CA GLN A 9 -13.05 32.50 15.99
C GLN A 9 -11.90 31.53 16.28
N GLN A 10 -11.46 31.42 17.54
CA GLN A 10 -10.40 30.48 17.92
C GLN A 10 -10.81 29.03 17.69
N GLN A 11 -12.05 28.67 18.08
CA GLN A 11 -12.58 27.32 17.87
C GLN A 11 -12.68 26.98 16.38
N THR A 12 -13.16 27.90 15.56
CA THR A 12 -13.21 27.71 14.10
C THR A 12 -11.82 27.53 13.50
N HIS A 13 -10.82 28.31 13.91
CA HIS A 13 -9.44 28.14 13.42
C HIS A 13 -8.86 26.77 13.80
N GLN A 14 -9.14 26.28 15.01
CA GLN A 14 -8.70 24.95 15.44
C GLN A 14 -9.35 23.84 14.60
N GLN A 15 -10.65 23.94 14.34
CA GLN A 15 -11.36 22.97 13.49
C GLN A 15 -10.86 22.97 12.05
N ILE A 16 -10.58 24.15 11.48
CA ILE A 16 -10.01 24.28 10.14
C ILE A 16 -8.62 23.62 10.09
N ASN A 17 -7.76 23.91 11.07
CA ASN A 17 -6.42 23.32 11.12
C ASN A 17 -6.46 21.79 11.29
N GLU A 18 -7.41 21.27 12.04
CA GLU A 18 -7.60 19.83 12.19
C GLU A 18 -8.10 19.19 10.88
N LEU A 19 -9.05 19.82 10.20
CA LEU A 19 -9.53 19.38 8.90
C LEU A 19 -8.40 19.37 7.86
N ASP A 20 -7.61 20.44 7.79
CA ASP A 20 -6.49 20.56 6.85
C ASP A 20 -5.47 19.43 7.04
N ARG A 21 -5.11 19.12 8.30
CA ARG A 21 -4.24 17.98 8.63
C ARG A 21 -4.84 16.64 8.22
N LYS A 22 -6.15 16.44 8.42
CA LYS A 22 -6.84 15.21 8.02
C LYS A 22 -6.86 15.06 6.50
N LEU A 23 -7.10 16.15 5.77
CA LEU A 23 -7.07 16.14 4.31
C LEU A 23 -5.67 15.84 3.78
N GLN A 24 -4.65 16.52 4.31
CA GLN A 24 -3.26 16.29 3.90
C GLN A 24 -2.87 14.82 4.11
N LYS A 25 -3.15 14.27 5.29
CA LYS A 25 -2.90 12.85 5.58
C LYS A 25 -3.67 11.94 4.62
N GLY A 26 -4.94 12.24 4.34
CA GLY A 26 -5.74 11.46 3.39
C GLY A 26 -5.16 11.46 1.98
N PHE A 27 -4.66 12.61 1.50
CA PHE A 27 -3.99 12.70 0.20
C PHE A 27 -2.67 11.92 0.18
N ASP A 28 -1.86 12.02 1.23
CA ASP A 28 -0.61 11.28 1.36
C ASP A 28 -0.86 9.76 1.36
N ASP A 29 -1.87 9.30 2.11
CA ASP A 29 -2.28 7.88 2.17
C ASP A 29 -2.75 7.38 0.79
N ILE A 30 -3.53 8.18 0.05
CA ILE A 30 -3.97 7.85 -1.31
C ILE A 30 -2.79 7.78 -2.28
N HIS A 31 -1.87 8.76 -2.20
CA HIS A 31 -0.71 8.81 -3.07
C HIS A 31 0.21 7.61 -2.85
N GLN A 32 0.45 7.25 -1.59
CA GLN A 32 1.22 6.06 -1.22
C GLN A 32 0.56 4.78 -1.78
N ARG A 33 -0.74 4.58 -1.54
CA ARG A 33 -1.47 3.41 -2.05
C ARG A 33 -1.45 3.33 -3.58
N THR A 34 -1.60 4.46 -4.26
CA THR A 34 -1.54 4.53 -5.73
C THR A 34 -0.15 4.14 -6.24
N THR A 35 0.91 4.61 -5.58
CA THR A 35 2.29 4.24 -5.91
C THR A 35 2.51 2.73 -5.76
N ILE A 36 2.06 2.14 -4.66
CA ILE A 36 2.17 0.70 -4.41
C ILE A 36 1.41 -0.12 -5.46
N LEU A 37 0.19 0.29 -5.79
CA LEU A 37 -0.60 -0.35 -6.85
C LEU A 37 0.12 -0.31 -8.20
N ASN A 38 0.76 0.81 -8.53
CA ASN A 38 1.54 0.94 -9.76
C ASN A 38 2.76 0.02 -9.78
N ILE A 39 3.53 -0.02 -8.69
CA ILE A 39 4.68 -0.93 -8.54
C ILE A 39 4.25 -2.37 -8.74
N ASN A 40 3.22 -2.81 -8.01
CA ASN A 40 2.72 -4.18 -8.10
C ASN A 40 2.09 -4.49 -9.45
N SER A 41 1.47 -3.52 -10.11
CA SER A 41 0.95 -3.68 -11.48
C SER A 41 2.07 -3.92 -12.49
N ILE A 42 3.15 -3.13 -12.42
CA ILE A 42 4.34 -3.29 -13.27
C ILE A 42 5.01 -4.65 -13.01
N ALA A 43 5.25 -5.01 -11.75
CA ALA A 43 5.87 -6.27 -11.39
C ALA A 43 5.04 -7.47 -11.85
N ARG A 44 3.71 -7.45 -11.69
CA ARG A 44 2.81 -8.49 -12.24
C ARG A 44 2.90 -8.58 -13.75
N THR A 45 2.92 -7.45 -14.45
CA THR A 45 3.04 -7.41 -15.91
C THR A 45 4.37 -8.02 -16.36
N GLN A 46 5.47 -7.66 -15.69
CA GLN A 46 6.80 -8.24 -15.95
C GLN A 46 6.81 -9.75 -15.70
N ASN A 47 6.25 -10.20 -14.58
CA ASN A 47 6.16 -11.61 -14.23
C ASN A 47 5.32 -12.41 -15.22
N PHE A 48 4.22 -11.84 -15.71
CA PHE A 48 3.38 -12.47 -16.74
C PHE A 48 4.11 -12.66 -18.06
N MET A 49 5.02 -11.76 -18.42
CA MET A 49 5.82 -11.86 -19.65
C MET A 49 6.96 -12.89 -19.56
N ILE A 50 7.18 -13.53 -18.41
CA ILE A 50 8.23 -14.53 -18.25
C ILE A 50 7.79 -15.86 -18.86
N SER A 51 8.53 -16.33 -19.85
CA SER A 51 8.28 -17.62 -20.51
C SER A 51 9.14 -18.78 -19.96
N PHE A 52 10.16 -18.49 -19.15
CA PHE A 52 11.10 -19.49 -18.62
C PHE A 52 11.00 -19.60 -17.10
N ALA A 53 10.90 -20.83 -16.60
CA ALA A 53 10.66 -21.08 -15.17
C ALA A 53 11.78 -20.56 -14.26
N ASP A 54 13.02 -20.53 -14.74
CA ASP A 54 14.20 -20.13 -13.95
C ASP A 54 14.55 -18.64 -14.09
N ARG A 55 13.76 -17.89 -14.87
CA ARG A 55 13.94 -16.43 -14.96
C ARG A 55 13.45 -15.78 -13.68
N GLN A 56 14.18 -14.75 -13.26
CA GLN A 56 13.88 -14.01 -12.05
C GLN A 56 12.54 -13.28 -12.15
N LEU A 57 11.70 -13.45 -11.13
CA LEU A 57 10.46 -12.69 -10.95
C LEU A 57 10.76 -11.34 -10.30
N SER A 58 10.05 -10.31 -10.75
CA SER A 58 9.97 -9.03 -10.06
C SER A 58 9.15 -9.21 -8.77
N VAL A 59 9.75 -8.83 -7.65
CA VAL A 59 9.13 -8.92 -6.33
C VAL A 59 7.92 -7.98 -6.22
N LEU A 60 6.87 -8.46 -5.56
CA LEU A 60 5.74 -7.62 -5.17
C LEU A 60 6.01 -6.99 -3.82
N VAL A 61 5.47 -5.80 -3.58
CA VAL A 61 5.54 -5.11 -2.30
C VAL A 61 4.22 -5.20 -1.53
N ASP A 62 4.29 -5.17 -0.21
CA ASP A 62 3.16 -5.11 0.70
C ASP A 62 2.34 -3.83 0.46
N PHE A 63 1.03 -3.98 0.41
CA PHE A 63 0.09 -2.89 0.15
C PHE A 63 0.09 -1.80 1.22
N ASN A 64 0.42 -2.14 2.47
CA ASN A 64 0.39 -1.25 3.62
C ASN A 64 1.75 -0.62 3.91
N THR A 65 2.85 -1.35 3.70
CA THR A 65 4.19 -0.87 4.08
C THR A 65 5.06 -0.44 2.90
N ALA A 66 4.69 -0.81 1.66
CA ALA A 66 5.54 -0.67 0.48
C ALA A 66 6.87 -1.45 0.53
N GLU A 67 7.04 -2.34 1.52
CA GLU A 67 8.22 -3.20 1.63
C GLU A 67 8.04 -4.46 0.78
N GLU A 68 9.15 -5.06 0.33
CA GLU A 68 9.09 -6.32 -0.42
C GLU A 68 8.36 -7.41 0.38
N ILE A 69 7.48 -8.16 -0.28
CA ILE A 69 6.76 -9.25 0.35
C ILE A 69 7.78 -10.34 0.75
N PRO A 70 7.85 -10.70 2.04
CA PRO A 70 8.76 -11.75 2.50
C PRO A 70 8.48 -13.08 1.80
N ASP A 71 9.54 -13.84 1.53
CA ASP A 71 9.49 -15.15 0.89
C ASP A 71 8.85 -15.15 -0.52
N PHE A 72 8.77 -13.98 -1.18
CA PHE A 72 8.32 -13.93 -2.57
C PHE A 72 9.23 -14.80 -3.45
N PRO A 73 8.67 -15.66 -4.32
CA PRO A 73 9.47 -16.58 -5.11
C PRO A 73 10.40 -15.79 -6.03
N SER A 74 11.70 -16.09 -5.97
CA SER A 74 12.68 -15.44 -6.83
C SER A 74 12.54 -15.87 -8.29
N THR A 75 11.96 -17.04 -8.58
CA THR A 75 11.70 -17.56 -9.92
C THR A 75 10.36 -18.32 -9.97
N ALA A 76 9.80 -18.50 -11.17
CA ALA A 76 8.56 -19.25 -11.33
C ALA A 76 8.72 -20.75 -11.00
N SER A 77 9.93 -21.32 -11.11
CA SER A 77 10.23 -22.71 -10.76
C SER A 77 10.12 -23.01 -9.25
N ILE A 78 10.14 -21.98 -8.40
CA ILE A 78 9.98 -22.12 -6.95
C ILE A 78 8.51 -22.24 -6.54
N ILE A 79 7.58 -21.65 -7.31
CA ILE A 79 6.14 -21.58 -6.98
C ILE A 79 5.55 -22.96 -6.63
N PRO A 80 5.80 -24.06 -7.38
CA PRO A 80 5.23 -25.37 -7.06
C PRO A 80 5.73 -25.98 -5.74
N ARG A 81 6.82 -25.45 -5.18
CA ARG A 81 7.44 -25.93 -3.92
C ARG A 81 7.02 -25.11 -2.71
N MET A 82 6.27 -24.03 -2.91
CA MET A 82 5.82 -23.17 -1.83
C MET A 82 4.70 -23.86 -1.03
N SER A 83 4.69 -23.65 0.29
CA SER A 83 3.58 -24.09 1.12
C SER A 83 2.33 -23.25 0.84
N SER A 84 1.14 -23.82 1.00
CA SER A 84 -0.11 -23.07 0.88
C SER A 84 -0.18 -21.90 1.87
N ALA A 85 0.44 -22.03 3.05
CA ALA A 85 0.54 -20.95 4.03
C ALA A 85 1.39 -19.76 3.51
N ALA A 86 2.50 -20.03 2.80
CA ALA A 86 3.31 -18.99 2.18
C ALA A 86 2.54 -18.30 1.04
N VAL A 87 1.85 -19.07 0.19
CA VAL A 87 1.02 -18.52 -0.89
C VAL A 87 -0.09 -17.63 -0.34
N ASN A 88 -0.82 -18.09 0.67
CA ASN A 88 -1.89 -17.32 1.31
C ASN A 88 -1.35 -16.03 1.95
N ARG A 89 -0.19 -16.08 2.62
CA ARG A 89 0.45 -14.91 3.22
C ARG A 89 0.77 -13.85 2.16
N MET A 90 1.38 -14.26 1.04
CA MET A 90 1.67 -13.34 -0.07
C MET A 90 0.39 -12.72 -0.65
N GLU A 91 -0.67 -13.51 -0.77
CA GLU A 91 -1.96 -13.01 -1.26
C GLU A 91 -2.57 -11.96 -0.31
N MET A 92 -2.49 -12.18 1.00
CA MET A 92 -2.96 -11.23 2.01
C MET A 92 -2.18 -9.91 1.99
N LEU A 93 -0.85 -9.97 1.97
CA LEU A 93 0.01 -8.77 1.99
C LEU A 93 -0.15 -7.91 0.74
N ASN A 94 -0.43 -8.55 -0.41
CA ASN A 94 -0.60 -7.86 -1.69
C ASN A 94 -2.00 -7.24 -1.87
N LYS A 95 -3.03 -7.79 -1.22
CA LYS A 95 -4.41 -7.26 -1.31
C LYS A 95 -4.66 -6.10 -0.34
N GLY A 96 -3.81 -5.96 0.69
CA GLY A 96 -4.12 -5.15 1.87
C GLY A 96 -5.26 -5.82 2.62
N VAL A 97 -5.01 -6.33 3.82
CA VAL A 97 -6.05 -6.97 4.63
C VAL A 97 -7.23 -6.00 4.79
N GLN A 98 -8.38 -6.35 4.20
CA GLN A 98 -9.67 -5.76 4.55
C GLN A 98 -10.14 -6.45 5.83
N GLU A 99 -10.01 -5.75 6.95
CA GLU A 99 -10.87 -5.99 8.13
C GLU A 99 -12.16 -5.17 7.98
#